data_AF-A0A843FHI7-F1
#
_entry.id   AF-A0A843FHI7-F1
#
_cell.length_a   1.000
_cell.length_b   1.000
_cell.length_c   1.000
_cell.angle_alpha   90.00
_cell.angle_beta   90.00
_cell.angle_gamma   90.00
#
_symmetry.space_group_name_H-M   'P 1'
#
loop_
_entity.id
_entity.type
_entity.pdbx_description
1 polymer ?
#
loop_
_entity_poly.entity_id
_entity_poly.type
_entity_poly.pdbx_seq_one_letter_code
_entity_poly.pdbx_strand_id
1 'polypeptide(L)'
;MRSTVVGSYPVELKEASGFKDKLLKSVGAYDPFKDSIKQAVFSQLDAGVDIISDGQVRGDMVSSFSKFIPGFKIEDGNTFIVPKIRNPTGEISVKDLLYAKSLIKQYYKGSIPEGKGIKGIVTGPSTI
;
A
#
# COMPACT_ATOMS: atom_id res chain seq x y z
N MET A 1 4.84 -11.30 -24.09
CA MET A 1 4.43 -11.84 -22.77
C MET A 1 4.39 -10.67 -21.79
N ARG A 2 3.35 -10.54 -20.95
CA ARG A 2 3.28 -9.48 -19.91
C ARG A 2 3.62 -10.09 -18.55
N SER A 3 4.41 -9.38 -17.76
CA SER A 3 4.89 -9.78 -16.44
C SER A 3 4.23 -8.99 -15.31
N THR A 4 3.99 -9.66 -14.18
CA THR A 4 3.44 -9.03 -12.97
C THR A 4 3.88 -9.80 -11.72
N VAL A 5 3.75 -9.16 -10.56
CA VAL A 5 3.93 -9.77 -9.24
C VAL A 5 2.59 -10.18 -8.63
N VAL A 6 2.58 -10.83 -7.46
CA VAL A 6 1.33 -11.17 -6.75
C VAL A 6 0.85 -10.04 -5.83
N GLY A 7 1.74 -9.34 -5.12
CA GLY A 7 1.32 -8.21 -4.28
C GLY A 7 2.37 -7.76 -3.29
N SER A 8 2.51 -8.48 -2.18
CA SER A 8 3.38 -8.14 -1.06
C SER A 8 4.85 -7.99 -1.43
N TYR A 9 5.55 -7.06 -0.77
CA TYR A 9 6.99 -6.86 -0.86
C TYR A 9 7.60 -6.73 0.54
N PRO A 10 8.87 -7.14 0.79
CA PRO A 10 9.52 -6.97 2.08
C PRO A 10 9.45 -5.53 2.61
N VAL A 11 9.17 -5.41 3.92
CA VAL A 11 8.95 -4.11 4.57
C VAL A 11 10.13 -3.75 5.43
N GLU A 12 10.79 -2.65 5.10
CA GLU A 12 11.78 -1.99 5.95
C GLU A 12 11.22 -0.63 6.38
N LEU A 13 10.92 -0.49 7.67
CA LEU A 13 10.46 0.76 8.25
C LEU A 13 11.67 1.63 8.57
N LYS A 14 11.72 2.84 8.01
CA LYS A 14 12.75 3.82 8.37
C LYS A 14 12.28 4.69 9.52
N GLU A 15 13.19 4.97 10.44
CA GLU A 15 12.97 6.01 11.43
C GLU A 15 13.17 7.39 10.81
N ALA A 16 12.42 8.37 11.34
CA ALA A 16 12.53 9.77 10.95
C ALA A 16 13.94 10.32 11.28
N SER A 17 14.83 10.26 10.29
CA SER A 17 16.24 10.62 10.43
C SER A 17 16.53 12.05 9.95
N GLY A 18 15.79 12.54 8.94
CA GLY A 18 15.98 13.87 8.36
C GLY A 18 15.29 15.01 9.11
N PHE A 19 15.79 16.25 8.93
CA PHE A 19 15.17 17.46 9.51
C PHE A 19 13.71 17.65 9.06
N LYS A 20 13.42 17.38 7.78
CA LYS A 20 12.06 17.40 7.23
C LYS A 20 11.18 16.31 7.84
N ASP A 21 11.71 15.12 8.06
CA ASP A 21 10.96 14.01 8.65
C ASP A 21 10.65 14.26 10.12
N LYS A 22 11.59 14.86 10.86
CA LYS A 22 11.36 15.31 12.24
C LYS A 22 10.30 16.41 12.30
N LEU A 23 10.31 17.35 11.36
CA LEU A 23 9.26 18.37 11.26
C LEU A 23 7.90 17.74 10.94
N LEU A 24 7.84 16.85 9.94
CA LEU A 24 6.64 16.09 9.57
C LEU A 24 6.12 15.25 10.74
N LYS A 25 7.03 14.63 11.51
CA LYS A 25 6.70 13.86 12.71
C LYS A 25 6.14 14.77 13.80
N SER A 26 6.71 15.96 13.97
CA SER A 26 6.21 16.98 14.92
C SER A 26 4.82 17.51 14.55
N VAL A 27 4.46 17.55 13.26
CA VAL A 27 3.12 17.95 12.79
C VAL A 27 2.19 16.75 12.52
N GLY A 28 2.59 15.53 12.90
CA GLY A 28 1.78 14.31 12.75
C GLY A 28 1.56 13.83 11.32
N ALA A 29 2.31 14.35 10.34
CA ALA A 29 2.18 14.02 8.92
C ALA A 29 3.27 13.07 8.39
N TYR A 30 4.13 12.56 9.26
CA TYR A 30 5.16 11.57 8.89
C TYR A 30 4.54 10.20 8.63
N ASP A 31 4.90 9.58 7.51
CA ASP A 31 4.42 8.27 7.11
C ASP A 31 5.61 7.32 6.93
N PRO A 32 5.83 6.37 7.87
CA PRO A 32 7.00 5.50 7.86
C PRO A 32 7.01 4.48 6.71
N PHE A 33 5.87 4.29 6.02
CA PHE A 33 5.71 3.29 4.97
C PHE A 33 6.05 3.82 3.57
N LYS A 34 6.19 5.14 3.40
CA LYS A 34 6.45 5.73 2.07
C LYS A 34 7.74 5.22 1.44
N ASP A 35 8.80 5.08 2.22
CA ASP A 35 10.07 4.58 1.71
C ASP A 35 9.98 3.12 1.30
N SER A 36 9.25 2.29 2.05
CA SER A 36 9.02 0.88 1.70
C SER A 36 8.20 0.75 0.40
N ILE A 37 7.16 1.59 0.21
CA ILE A 37 6.40 1.65 -1.05
C ILE A 37 7.33 2.05 -2.20
N LYS A 38 8.17 3.08 -1.99
CA LYS A 38 9.11 3.54 -3.01
C LYS A 38 10.11 2.45 -3.42
N GLN A 39 10.65 1.73 -2.44
CA GLN A 39 11.54 0.61 -2.69
C GLN A 39 10.84 -0.51 -3.45
N ALA A 40 9.63 -0.89 -3.06
CA ALA A 40 8.84 -1.90 -3.75
C ALA A 40 8.59 -1.52 -5.22
N VAL A 41 8.22 -0.26 -5.47
CA VAL A 41 7.94 0.25 -6.81
C VAL A 41 9.20 0.27 -7.68
N PHE A 42 10.30 0.86 -7.20
CA PHE A 42 11.52 0.97 -8.00
C PHE A 42 12.15 -0.39 -8.26
N SER A 43 12.19 -1.28 -7.26
CA SER A 43 12.76 -2.62 -7.44
C SER A 43 12.01 -3.44 -8.50
N GLN A 44 10.68 -3.33 -8.56
CA GLN A 44 9.88 -4.02 -9.58
C GLN A 44 10.06 -3.41 -10.98
N LEU A 45 10.16 -2.08 -11.06
CA LEU A 45 10.43 -1.37 -12.33
C LEU A 45 11.83 -1.67 -12.86
N ASP A 46 12.84 -1.66 -11.99
CA ASP A 46 14.24 -1.98 -12.30
C ASP A 46 14.38 -3.44 -12.76
N ALA A 47 13.59 -4.35 -12.19
CA ALA A 47 13.49 -5.75 -12.62
C ALA A 47 12.73 -5.94 -13.95
N GLY A 48 12.19 -4.87 -14.55
CA GLY A 48 11.51 -4.91 -15.84
C GLY A 48 10.05 -5.37 -15.80
N VAL A 49 9.44 -5.49 -14.62
CA VAL A 49 8.03 -5.92 -14.46
C VAL A 49 7.08 -4.96 -15.19
N ASP A 50 6.05 -5.48 -15.85
CA ASP A 50 5.10 -4.65 -16.60
C ASP A 50 4.04 -4.02 -15.70
N ILE A 51 3.35 -4.86 -14.91
CA ILE A 51 2.32 -4.41 -13.98
C ILE A 51 2.81 -4.68 -12.55
N ILE A 52 3.16 -3.61 -11.84
CA ILE A 52 3.72 -3.68 -10.48
C ILE A 52 2.63 -3.60 -9.40
N SER A 53 3.00 -3.84 -8.14
CA SER A 53 2.20 -3.52 -6.94
C SER A 53 2.83 -2.40 -6.11
N ASP A 54 2.07 -1.88 -5.14
CA ASP A 54 2.57 -0.98 -4.09
C ASP A 54 3.29 -1.72 -2.93
N GLY A 55 3.38 -3.05 -3.01
CA GLY A 55 4.01 -3.90 -1.99
C GLY A 55 3.14 -4.24 -0.78
N GLN A 56 1.92 -3.70 -0.65
CA GLN A 56 1.01 -3.93 0.49
C GLN A 56 1.68 -3.81 1.87
N VAL A 57 2.53 -2.78 2.05
CA VAL A 57 3.46 -2.70 3.18
C VAL A 57 2.82 -2.41 4.56
N ARG A 58 1.51 -2.13 4.60
CA ARG A 58 0.81 -1.61 5.80
C ARG A 58 0.18 -2.67 6.71
N GLY A 59 0.29 -3.95 6.37
CA GLY A 59 -0.26 -5.04 7.17
C GLY A 59 -0.59 -6.28 6.34
N ASP A 60 -1.23 -7.26 6.97
CA ASP A 60 -1.69 -8.47 6.28
C ASP A 60 -2.95 -8.19 5.43
N MET A 61 -3.31 -9.18 4.62
CA MET A 61 -4.42 -9.09 3.66
C MET A 61 -5.81 -8.96 4.29
N VAL A 62 -6.00 -9.29 5.58
CA VAL A 62 -7.30 -9.20 6.26
C VAL A 62 -7.37 -7.95 7.11
N SER A 63 -6.45 -7.77 8.06
CA SER A 63 -6.50 -6.66 9.02
C SER A 63 -6.34 -5.29 8.36
N SER A 64 -5.66 -5.23 7.22
CA SER A 64 -5.53 -4.00 6.42
C SER A 64 -6.86 -3.45 5.93
N PHE A 65 -7.87 -4.31 5.76
CA PHE A 65 -9.22 -3.92 5.36
C PHE A 65 -10.19 -3.92 6.55
N SER A 66 -10.19 -4.99 7.36
CA SER A 66 -11.17 -5.17 8.43
C SER A 66 -11.16 -4.03 9.45
N LYS A 67 -9.99 -3.41 9.73
CA LYS A 67 -9.87 -2.26 10.65
C LYS A 67 -10.65 -1.01 10.24
N PHE A 68 -11.04 -0.90 8.96
CA PHE A 68 -11.78 0.24 8.44
C PHE A 68 -13.26 -0.07 8.17
N ILE A 69 -13.68 -1.32 8.36
CA ILE A 69 -15.01 -1.82 8.02
C ILE A 69 -15.79 -2.08 9.32
N PRO A 70 -16.86 -1.31 9.63
CA PRO A 70 -17.68 -1.57 10.80
C PRO A 70 -18.34 -2.96 10.69
N GLY A 71 -18.37 -3.69 11.81
CA GLY A 71 -18.76 -5.10 11.81
C GLY A 71 -17.60 -6.02 12.17
N PHE A 72 -16.37 -5.57 11.94
CA PHE A 72 -15.17 -6.26 12.37
C PHE A 72 -14.63 -5.69 13.69
N LYS A 73 -14.04 -6.56 14.50
CA LYS A 73 -13.27 -6.25 15.69
C LYS A 73 -11.93 -6.96 15.58
N ILE A 74 -10.85 -6.25 15.89
CA ILE A 74 -9.50 -6.83 15.91
C ILE A 74 -9.11 -7.04 17.37
N GLU A 75 -8.85 -8.28 17.76
CA GLU A 75 -8.36 -8.67 19.09
C GLU A 75 -7.21 -9.65 18.95
N ASP A 76 -6.10 -9.38 19.63
CA ASP A 76 -4.89 -10.22 19.63
C ASP A 76 -4.40 -10.62 18.23
N GLY A 77 -4.48 -9.67 17.28
CA GLY A 77 -4.09 -9.88 15.88
C GLY A 77 -5.11 -10.65 15.03
N ASN A 78 -6.21 -11.12 15.62
CA ASN A 78 -7.27 -11.83 14.93
C ASN A 78 -8.43 -10.89 14.58
N THR A 79 -9.09 -11.15 13.46
CA THR A 79 -10.28 -10.42 13.02
C THR A 79 -11.53 -11.22 13.33
N PHE A 80 -12.48 -10.62 14.02
CA PHE A 80 -13.78 -11.21 14.39
C PHE A 80 -14.93 -10.42 13.78
N ILE A 81 -15.93 -11.13 13.28
CA ILE A 81 -17.21 -10.53 12.89
C ILE A 81 -18.10 -10.51 14.12
N VAL A 82 -18.51 -9.32 14.58
CA VAL A 82 -19.31 -9.16 15.81
C VAL A 82 -20.72 -8.67 15.50
N PRO A 83 -20.95 -7.42 15.05
CA PRO A 83 -22.24 -7.04 14.46
C PRO A 83 -22.22 -7.21 12.93
N LYS A 84 -23.36 -6.93 12.29
CA LYS A 84 -23.50 -6.92 10.83
C LYS A 84 -22.43 -6.03 10.17
N ILE A 85 -21.71 -6.59 9.19
CA ILE A 85 -20.73 -5.89 8.34
C ILE A 85 -21.42 -4.74 7.59
N ARG A 86 -20.82 -3.55 7.62
CA ARG A 86 -21.28 -2.32 6.94
C ARG A 86 -20.24 -1.85 5.93
N ASN A 87 -20.55 -0.75 5.24
CA ASN A 87 -19.61 -0.14 4.32
C ASN A 87 -18.37 0.38 5.05
N PRO A 88 -17.18 0.36 4.40
CA PRO A 88 -15.98 1.01 4.92
C PRO A 88 -16.23 2.45 5.35
N THR A 89 -15.56 2.87 6.42
CA THR A 89 -15.63 4.25 6.95
C THR A 89 -14.90 5.28 6.07
N GLY A 90 -14.15 4.83 5.07
CA GLY A 90 -13.45 5.68 4.12
C GLY A 90 -12.71 4.86 3.06
N GLU A 91 -11.94 5.54 2.22
CA GLU A 91 -11.07 4.90 1.23
C GLU A 91 -9.96 4.08 1.92
N ILE A 92 -9.81 2.82 1.47
CA ILE A 92 -8.75 1.91 1.90
C ILE A 92 -7.74 1.79 0.75
N SER A 93 -6.44 1.83 1.05
CA SER A 93 -5.29 1.70 0.12
C SER A 93 -5.17 2.72 -1.04
N VAL A 94 -6.18 3.55 -1.30
CA VAL A 94 -6.17 4.54 -2.41
C VAL A 94 -4.98 5.50 -2.32
N LYS A 95 -4.64 5.99 -1.13
CA LYS A 95 -3.52 6.93 -0.94
C LYS A 95 -2.18 6.31 -1.34
N ASP A 96 -1.95 5.04 -1.00
CA ASP A 96 -0.72 4.33 -1.36
C ASP A 96 -0.66 4.05 -2.85
N LEU A 97 -1.77 3.62 -3.43
CA LEU A 97 -1.88 3.39 -4.87
C LEU A 97 -1.60 4.67 -5.68
N LEU A 98 -2.14 5.81 -5.23
CA LEU A 98 -1.87 7.11 -5.84
C LEU A 98 -0.42 7.54 -5.67
N TYR A 99 0.17 7.32 -4.50
CA TYR A 99 1.58 7.60 -4.26
C TYR A 99 2.48 6.73 -5.15
N ALA A 100 2.24 5.43 -5.22
CA ALA A 100 2.97 4.50 -6.08
C ALA A 100 2.80 4.85 -7.57
N LYS A 101 1.60 5.25 -8.01
CA LYS A 101 1.37 5.79 -9.36
C LYS A 101 2.19 7.05 -9.64
N SER A 102 2.35 7.94 -8.65
CA SER A 102 3.21 9.13 -8.79
C SER A 102 4.69 8.76 -8.94
N LEU A 103 5.15 7.72 -8.26
CA LEU A 103 6.51 7.21 -8.35
C LEU A 103 6.81 6.57 -9.72
N ILE A 104 5.84 5.85 -10.31
CA ILE A 104 5.99 5.33 -11.68
C ILE A 104 6.15 6.48 -12.67
N LYS A 105 5.35 7.54 -12.56
CA LYS A 105 5.49 8.75 -13.39
C LYS A 105 6.86 9.40 -13.19
N GLN A 106 7.34 9.47 -11.95
CA GLN A 106 8.68 9.99 -11.65
C GLN A 106 9.77 9.14 -12.32
N TYR A 107 9.68 7.81 -12.22
CA TYR A 107 10.63 6.86 -12.80
C TYR A 107 10.73 7.02 -14.33
N TYR A 108 9.59 7.13 -15.01
CA TYR A 108 9.52 7.35 -16.47
C TYR A 108 9.57 8.83 -16.90
N LYS A 109 9.85 9.75 -15.98
CA LYS A 109 9.98 11.21 -16.25
C LYS A 109 8.74 11.84 -16.91
N GLY A 110 7.54 11.37 -16.56
CA GLY A 110 6.28 11.98 -17.01
C GLY A 110 5.14 10.99 -17.17
N SER A 111 5.02 10.39 -18.36
CA SER A 111 3.94 9.46 -18.70
C SER A 111 4.31 8.02 -18.39
N ILE A 112 3.29 7.22 -18.08
CA ILE A 112 3.45 5.77 -17.90
C ILE A 112 3.41 5.14 -19.30
N PRO A 113 4.44 4.38 -19.73
CA PRO A 113 4.44 3.73 -21.04
C PRO A 113 3.26 2.77 -21.23
N GLU A 114 2.88 2.53 -22.48
CA GLU A 114 1.86 1.53 -22.79
C GLU A 114 2.27 0.14 -22.27
N GLY A 115 1.32 -0.59 -21.70
CA GLY A 115 1.56 -1.90 -21.11
C GLY A 115 2.21 -1.87 -19.73
N LYS A 116 2.68 -0.72 -19.26
CA LYS A 116 3.15 -0.52 -17.88
C LYS A 116 2.01 -0.02 -16.97
N GLY A 117 2.04 -0.39 -15.70
CA GLY A 117 1.04 0.09 -14.75
C GLY A 117 1.21 -0.41 -13.34
N ILE A 118 0.25 -0.05 -12.50
CA ILE A 118 0.13 -0.53 -11.12
C ILE A 118 -1.25 -1.13 -10.91
N LYS A 119 -1.31 -2.23 -10.18
CA LYS A 119 -2.57 -2.86 -9.80
C LYS A 119 -3.05 -2.37 -8.43
N GLY A 120 -4.35 -2.11 -8.34
CA GLY A 120 -5.02 -2.03 -7.05
C GLY A 120 -5.25 -3.44 -6.50
N ILE A 121 -5.01 -3.64 -5.21
CA ILE A 121 -5.18 -4.93 -4.55
C ILE A 121 -6.24 -4.77 -3.46
N VAL A 122 -7.22 -5.66 -3.49
CA VAL A 122 -8.30 -5.77 -2.52
C VAL A 122 -8.47 -7.24 -2.20
N THR A 123 -8.66 -7.60 -0.93
CA THR A 123 -8.95 -8.98 -0.56
C THR A 123 -10.46 -9.22 -0.56
N GLY A 124 -10.87 -10.37 -1.10
CA GLY A 124 -12.27 -10.67 -1.40
C GLY A 124 -13.12 -10.88 -0.14
N PRO A 125 -14.45 -10.74 -0.26
CA PRO A 125 -15.37 -10.80 0.89
C PRO A 125 -15.44 -12.18 1.56
N SER A 126 -15.08 -13.27 0.88
CA SER A 126 -15.02 -14.60 1.48
C SER A 126 -13.72 -14.87 2.24
N THR A 127 -12.75 -13.96 2.13
CA THR A 127 -11.43 -14.07 2.78
C THR A 127 -11.27 -13.07 3.93
N ILE A 128 -11.89 -11.89 3.85
CA ILE A 128 -12.02 -10.95 4.98
C ILE A 128 -13.00 -11.52 6.01
#